data_AF-A0A3B9P7T9-F1
#
_entry.id   AF-A0A3B9P7T9-F1
#
_cell.length_a   1.000
_cell.length_b   1.000
_cell.length_c   1.000
_cell.angle_alpha   90.00
_cell.angle_beta   90.00
_cell.angle_gamma   90.00
#
_symmetry.space_group_name_H-M   'P 1'
#
loop_
_entity.id
_entity.type
_entity.pdbx_description
1 polymer ?
#
loop_
_entity_poly.entity_id
_entity_poly.type
_entity_poly.pdbx_seq_one_letter_code
_entity_poly.pdbx_strand_id
1 'polypeptide(L)'
;MINSGQLNLSAEDISCIIWATGYRCDYSLVKMHVFDSDGYPLHIRGVTNYPCLYFIGLPFLHTGLSGVIAGIGPDAEYIASVILSSQKLKSHHPCNSLVV
;
A
#
# COMPACT_ATOMS: atom_id res chain seq x y z
N MET A 1 -38.51 5.80 20.00
CA MET A 1 -37.11 6.09 19.63
C MET A 1 -36.23 5.27 20.56
N ILE A 2 -35.58 4.22 20.04
CA ILE A 2 -34.69 3.37 20.85
C ILE A 2 -33.29 3.99 20.74
N ASN A 3 -32.70 4.32 21.88
CA ASN A 3 -31.37 4.92 21.98
C ASN A 3 -30.32 3.80 21.84
N SER A 4 -30.10 3.32 20.62
CA SER A 4 -29.24 2.17 20.33
C SER A 4 -27.80 2.63 20.06
N GLY A 5 -26.97 2.74 21.11
CA GLY A 5 -25.56 3.07 20.93
C GLY A 5 -24.69 3.18 22.18
N GLN A 6 -25.22 2.93 23.38
CA GLN A 6 -24.47 3.12 24.62
C GLN A 6 -24.38 1.79 25.39
N LEU A 7 -23.16 1.37 25.74
CA LEU A 7 -22.85 0.15 26.50
C LEU A 7 -22.30 0.55 27.87
N ASN A 8 -22.93 0.08 28.95
CA ASN A 8 -22.42 0.27 30.30
C ASN A 8 -21.44 -0.85 30.64
N LEU A 9 -20.15 -0.58 30.52
CA LEU A 9 -19.10 -1.59 30.72
C LEU A 9 -19.12 -2.23 32.10
N SER A 10 -19.45 -1.47 33.15
CA SER A 10 -19.51 -1.99 34.53
C SER A 10 -20.74 -2.88 34.76
N ALA A 11 -21.88 -2.54 34.15
CA ALA A 11 -23.07 -3.38 34.23
C ALA A 11 -22.89 -4.72 33.49
N GLU A 12 -22.03 -4.74 32.47
CA GLU A 12 -21.71 -5.90 31.64
C GLU A 12 -20.42 -6.62 32.08
N ASP A 13 -19.84 -6.25 33.22
CA ASP A 13 -18.60 -6.83 33.78
C ASP A 13 -17.39 -6.82 32.83
N ILE A 14 -17.31 -5.81 31.95
CA ILE A 14 -16.20 -5.61 31.02
C ILE A 14 -15.12 -4.77 31.70
N SER A 15 -13.97 -5.39 31.97
CA SER A 15 -12.82 -4.75 32.64
C SER A 15 -11.69 -4.31 31.69
N CYS A 16 -11.70 -4.77 30.44
CA CYS A 16 -10.64 -4.49 29.47
C CYS A 16 -11.21 -4.35 28.05
N ILE A 17 -10.66 -3.41 27.28
CA ILE A 17 -10.95 -3.23 25.85
C ILE A 17 -9.63 -3.37 25.09
N ILE A 18 -9.59 -4.30 24.13
CA ILE A 18 -8.47 -4.48 23.22
C ILE A 18 -8.89 -4.00 21.83
N TRP A 19 -8.21 -2.98 21.34
CA TRP A 19 -8.43 -2.46 19.99
C TRP A 19 -7.66 -3.31 18.98
N ALA A 20 -8.36 -4.28 18.36
CA ALA A 20 -7.81 -5.17 17.34
C ALA A 20 -8.32 -4.82 15.93
N THR A 21 -8.53 -3.53 15.64
CA THR A 21 -9.13 -3.04 14.38
C THR A 21 -8.12 -2.79 13.26
N GLY A 22 -6.89 -3.30 13.39
CA GLY A 22 -5.85 -3.19 12.37
C GLY A 22 -5.09 -1.87 12.36
N TYR A 23 -4.41 -1.61 11.24
CA TYR A 23 -3.59 -0.41 10.98
C TYR A 23 -3.95 0.19 9.61
N ARG A 24 -3.36 1.34 9.29
CA ARG A 24 -3.48 2.00 7.98
C ARG A 24 -2.10 2.13 7.34
N CYS A 25 -2.04 2.11 6.02
CA CYS A 25 -0.79 2.41 5.30
C CYS A 25 -0.46 3.90 5.47
N ASP A 26 0.79 4.20 5.79
CA ASP A 26 1.30 5.57 5.85
C ASP A 26 2.22 5.82 4.65
N TYR A 27 1.73 6.59 3.67
CA TYR A 27 2.50 6.98 2.50
C TYR A 27 3.10 8.39 2.60
N SER A 28 3.16 8.97 3.81
CA SER A 28 3.61 10.36 4.02
C SER A 28 5.04 10.64 3.53
N LEU A 29 5.87 9.61 3.33
CA LEU A 29 7.20 9.72 2.73
C LEU A 29 7.16 10.14 1.25
N VAL A 30 6.08 9.80 0.54
CA VAL A 30 5.92 10.09 -0.88
C VAL A 30 5.29 11.47 -1.04
N LYS A 31 6.10 12.48 -1.36
CA LYS A 31 5.64 13.87 -1.55
C LYS A 31 5.13 14.15 -2.97
N MET A 32 4.46 13.19 -3.60
CA MET A 32 3.98 13.27 -4.99
C MET A 32 2.46 13.09 -5.05
N HIS A 33 1.80 13.69 -6.04
CA HIS A 33 0.36 13.54 -6.24
C HIS A 33 0.06 12.22 -6.97
N VAL A 34 0.18 11.11 -6.24
CA VAL A 34 0.04 9.73 -6.75
C VAL A 34 -1.01 8.91 -6.03
N PHE A 35 -1.90 9.56 -5.28
CA PHE A 35 -2.90 8.90 -4.45
C PHE A 35 -4.31 9.25 -4.93
N ASP A 36 -5.25 8.34 -4.72
CA ASP A 36 -6.68 8.60 -4.90
C ASP A 36 -7.29 9.35 -3.70
N SER A 37 -8.61 9.52 -3.72
CA SER A 37 -9.35 10.20 -2.64
C SER A 37 -9.28 9.48 -1.29
N ASP A 38 -9.01 8.18 -1.29
CA ASP A 38 -8.90 7.35 -0.09
C ASP A 38 -7.44 7.26 0.40
N GLY A 39 -6.51 7.90 -0.31
CA GLY A 39 -5.09 7.90 -0.01
C GLY A 39 -4.36 6.66 -0.51
N TYR A 40 -4.98 5.85 -1.38
CA TYR A 40 -4.35 4.65 -1.94
C TYR A 40 -3.54 4.99 -3.20
N PRO A 41 -2.38 4.36 -3.45
CA PRO A 41 -1.55 4.71 -4.59
C PRO A 41 -2.23 4.34 -5.91
N LEU A 42 -2.25 5.29 -6.85
CA LEU A 42 -2.70 5.07 -8.22
C LEU A 42 -1.62 4.30 -8.99
N HIS A 43 -1.86 3.03 -9.26
CA HIS A 43 -0.92 2.15 -9.94
C HIS A 43 -1.60 1.08 -10.78
N ILE A 44 -0.84 0.45 -11.68
CA ILE A 44 -1.21 -0.82 -12.31
C ILE A 44 -0.10 -1.82 -11.95
N ARG A 45 -0.45 -2.83 -11.16
CA ARG A 45 0.49 -3.84 -10.65
C ARG A 45 1.78 -3.21 -10.05
N GLY A 46 1.61 -2.18 -9.23
CA GLY A 46 2.70 -1.46 -8.55
C GLY A 46 3.41 -0.40 -9.42
N VAL A 47 3.13 -0.31 -10.71
CA VAL A 47 3.71 0.73 -11.58
C VAL A 47 2.82 1.97 -11.56
N THR A 48 3.37 3.12 -11.18
CA THR A 48 2.63 4.39 -11.18
C THR A 48 2.77 5.14 -12.49
N ASN A 49 1.94 6.17 -12.68
CA ASN A 49 2.09 7.11 -13.80
C ASN A 49 3.27 8.08 -13.62
N TYR A 50 3.93 8.08 -12.46
CA TYR A 50 5.12 8.89 -12.21
C TYR A 50 6.37 8.09 -12.58
N PRO A 51 7.21 8.60 -13.50
CA PRO A 51 8.41 7.89 -13.91
C PRO A 51 9.29 7.55 -12.69
N CYS A 52 9.74 6.30 -12.64
CA CYS A 52 10.65 5.80 -11.61
C CYS A 52 10.05 5.65 -10.20
N LEU A 53 8.74 5.83 -10.02
CA LEU A 53 8.05 5.54 -8.76
C LEU A 53 7.23 4.25 -8.88
N TYR A 54 7.46 3.32 -7.97
CA TYR A 54 6.80 2.01 -7.93
C TYR A 54 6.35 1.70 -6.49
N PHE A 55 5.30 0.90 -6.36
CA PHE A 55 4.80 0.40 -5.09
C PHE A 55 4.84 -1.13 -5.08
N ILE A 56 5.24 -1.72 -3.95
CA ILE A 56 5.26 -3.18 -3.76
C ILE A 56 4.68 -3.56 -2.40
N GLY A 57 4.24 -4.81 -2.23
CA GLY A 57 3.68 -5.27 -0.96
C GLY A 57 2.27 -4.77 -0.69
N LEU A 58 1.63 -4.18 -1.69
CA LEU A 58 0.24 -3.79 -1.63
C LEU A 58 -0.68 -5.03 -1.77
N PRO A 59 -1.86 -5.03 -1.14
CA PRO A 59 -2.84 -6.08 -1.36
C PRO A 59 -3.27 -6.11 -2.83
N PHE A 60 -3.42 -7.32 -3.39
CA PHE A 60 -3.95 -7.55 -4.74
C PHE A 60 -3.22 -6.83 -5.88
N LEU A 61 -1.88 -6.69 -5.84
CA LEU A 61 -1.11 -6.20 -7.00
C LEU A 61 -1.31 -7.10 -8.23
N HIS A 62 -0.94 -8.38 -8.07
CA HIS A 62 -1.13 -9.41 -9.08
C HIS A 62 -1.93 -10.61 -8.54
N THR A 63 -1.72 -10.93 -7.26
CA THR A 63 -2.41 -12.04 -6.57
C THR A 63 -2.88 -11.60 -5.20
N GLY A 64 -3.75 -12.39 -4.56
CA GLY A 64 -4.14 -12.14 -3.16
C GLY A 64 -2.97 -12.21 -2.17
N LEU A 65 -1.85 -12.83 -2.54
CA LEU A 65 -0.66 -12.94 -1.70
C LEU A 65 0.36 -11.81 -1.93
N SER A 66 0.10 -10.89 -2.85
CA SER A 66 0.99 -9.75 -3.14
C SER A 66 1.32 -8.90 -1.92
N GLY A 67 0.39 -8.82 -0.96
CA GLY A 67 0.54 -8.04 0.27
C GLY A 67 1.23 -8.75 1.43
N VAL A 68 1.72 -9.98 1.23
CA VAL A 68 2.33 -10.78 2.31
C VAL A 68 3.71 -11.30 1.91
N ILE A 69 4.61 -11.39 2.89
CA ILE A 69 6.02 -11.78 2.68
C ILE A 69 6.13 -13.12 1.93
N ALA A 70 5.25 -14.08 2.22
CA ALA A 70 5.27 -15.39 1.59
C ALA A 70 4.91 -15.40 0.10
N GLY A 71 4.29 -14.33 -0.42
CA GLY A 71 3.81 -14.27 -1.82
C GLY A 71 4.25 -13.04 -2.60
N ILE A 72 5.09 -12.17 -2.02
CA ILE A 72 5.55 -10.93 -2.65
C ILE A 72 6.60 -11.15 -3.76
N GLY A 73 7.27 -12.30 -3.78
CA GLY A 73 8.38 -12.61 -4.68
C GLY A 73 8.09 -12.34 -6.17
N PRO A 74 7.01 -12.90 -6.74
CA PRO A 74 6.64 -12.66 -8.15
C PRO A 74 6.38 -11.19 -8.50
N ASP A 75 5.86 -10.40 -7.56
CA ASP A 75 5.66 -8.96 -7.78
C ASP A 75 6.99 -8.18 -7.71
N ALA A 76 7.91 -8.60 -6.84
CA ALA A 76 9.26 -8.03 -6.80
C ALA A 76 10.04 -8.27 -8.09
N GLU A 77 9.98 -9.50 -8.61
CA GLU A 77 10.57 -9.87 -9.90
C GLU A 77 9.97 -9.03 -11.04
N TYR A 78 8.65 -8.86 -11.04
CA TYR A 78 7.96 -8.04 -12.02
C TYR A 78 8.42 -6.58 -11.98
N ILE A 79 8.39 -5.93 -10.81
CA ILE A 79 8.82 -4.52 -10.67
C ILE A 79 10.29 -4.34 -11.06
N ALA A 80 11.17 -5.27 -10.66
CA ALA A 80 12.57 -5.24 -11.06
C ALA A 80 12.73 -5.31 -12.59
N SER A 81 11.97 -6.17 -13.26
CA SER A 81 11.98 -6.28 -14.73
C SER A 81 11.51 -4.99 -15.43
N VAL A 82 10.53 -4.29 -14.87
CA VAL A 82 10.02 -3.01 -15.38
C VAL A 82 11.08 -1.91 -15.21
N ILE A 83 11.74 -1.86 -14.05
CA ILE A 83 12.82 -0.90 -13.77
C ILE A 83 13.97 -1.08 -14.77
N LEU A 84 14.45 -2.32 -14.95
CA LEU A 84 15.53 -2.63 -15.88
C LEU A 84 15.19 -2.28 -17.34
N SER A 85 13.94 -2.53 -17.75
CA SER A 85 13.46 -2.18 -19.09
C SER A 85 13.37 -0.67 -19.29
N SER A 86 12.92 0.06 -18.27
CA SER A 86 12.80 1.52 -18.30
C SER A 86 14.15 2.24 -18.33
N GLN A 87 15.16 1.69 -17.66
CA GLN A 87 16.53 2.24 -17.67
C GLN A 87 17.18 2.14 -19.06
N LYS A 88 16.96 1.05 -19.80
CA LYS A 88 17.47 0.89 -21.17
C LYS A 88 16.95 1.95 -22.14
N LEU A 89 15.77 2.51 -21.87
CA LEU A 89 15.15 3.54 -22.71
C LEU A 89 15.68 4.96 -22.42
N LYS A 90 16.35 5.19 -21.28
CA LYS A 90 16.81 6.53 -20.86
C LYS A 90 18.29 6.74 -21.19
N SER A 91 18.58 7.25 -22.38
CA SER A 91 19.95 7.58 -22.84
C SER A 91 20.46 8.97 -22.42
N HIS A 92 19.72 9.77 -21.63
CA HIS A 92 20.16 11.14 -21.34
C HIS A 92 19.94 11.73 -19.93
N HIS A 93 19.05 11.19 -19.07
CA HIS A 93 18.90 11.67 -17.67
C HIS A 93 18.76 10.51 -16.67
N PRO A 94 19.63 10.40 -15.65
CA PRO A 94 19.46 9.41 -14.59
C PRO A 94 18.26 9.78 -13.73
N CYS A 95 17.39 8.79 -13.50
CA CYS A 95 16.23 8.92 -12.64
C CYS A 95 16.35 7.83 -11.58
N ASN A 96 16.62 8.23 -10.34
CA ASN A 96 16.78 7.28 -9.25
C ASN A 96 15.42 6.63 -9.00
N SER A 97 15.35 5.31 -9.22
CA SER A 97 14.13 4.55 -8.95
C SER A 97 13.82 4.57 -7.47
N LEU A 98 12.59 4.97 -7.14
CA LEU A 98 12.02 4.88 -5.81
C LEU A 98 10.99 3.75 -5.81
N VAL A 99 11.20 2.76 -4.95
CA VAL A 99 10.24 1.70 -4.66
C VAL A 99 9.75 1.93 -3.23
N VAL A 100 8.43 2.05 -3.09
CA VAL A 100 7.72 2.29 -1.82
C VAL A 100 7.07 0.99 -1.35
#